data_AF-A0A4D4LIR4-F1
#
_entry.id   AF-A0A4D4LIR4-F1
#
_cell.length_a   1.000
_cell.length_b   1.000
_cell.length_c   1.000
_cell.angle_alpha   90.00
_cell.angle_beta   90.00
_cell.angle_gamma   90.00
#
_symmetry.space_group_name_H-M   'P 1'
#
loop_
_entity.id
_entity.type
_entity.pdbx_description
1 polymer ?
#
loop_
_entity_poly.entity_id
_entity_poly.type
_entity_poly.pdbx_seq_one_letter_code
_entity_poly.pdbx_strand_id
1 'polypeptide(L)'
;MAPTPKGRATYHHGDLAAALVQTTLEIIDEVGVRGFSVAEAARRTCVSPGAPYRHFADRDALLAAAALEVSRRLRAIYLDTVADVESAQERLATVAGTFVRAAARYRGGLDILFAPGLRATHPELRDSSREFVDLLLPSAFEVVAPGDAAVTAVALLDALHALARGYVAQLLEGKFGDPDDVVEEVAIRATRAARALVAGYGVASGPVGEGAGTADGGTEFPVPLHLLRSTRIPSMRNGSEEQMSLKSGNHRAPSRLRSPYAIGGLGVAITAAVLATLVPATASTTDPDADHDAHAAAGPAPAASVPHPERDWMGSTIARHEKTDPGATPRAARAASVEGVDVSDHQGSVDWAALWDDNVRFAYVKATESTTYKNPSFASQYNGSFQQGMIRGAYHFALPDRSSGTRQADFFVAGGGDWSDDGKTLPPVLDLEYNPYGATCYGLTDSEMVNWIGDFTARVAERTGRRPVIYTTTGWWQTCTGDSAAFAERNPLWLARYAATPGPLPAGWTTHTLWQYTSSGPLVGDHNRFNGSLADLKALATG
;
A
#
# COMPACT_ATOMS: atom_id res chain seq x y z
N MET A 1 30.63 -19.80 54.06
CA MET A 1 30.90 -20.01 52.62
C MET A 1 29.96 -19.13 51.84
N ALA A 2 30.48 -18.12 51.14
CA ALA A 2 29.68 -17.31 50.22
C ALA A 2 29.26 -18.16 49.01
N PRO A 3 28.05 -17.98 48.46
CA PRO A 3 27.61 -18.74 47.30
C PRO A 3 28.37 -18.30 46.06
N THR A 4 28.96 -19.27 45.37
CA THR A 4 29.71 -19.14 44.13
C THR A 4 28.81 -18.55 43.02
N PRO A 5 29.32 -17.63 42.17
CA PRO A 5 28.52 -17.09 41.07
C PRO A 5 28.22 -18.18 40.06
N LYS A 6 26.92 -18.33 39.70
CA LYS A 6 26.48 -19.19 38.58
C LYS A 6 27.22 -18.78 37.31
N GLY A 7 27.82 -19.77 36.65
CA GLY A 7 28.64 -19.58 35.45
C GLY A 7 27.89 -18.77 34.38
N ARG A 8 28.55 -17.71 33.91
CA ARG A 8 28.16 -16.97 32.70
C ARG A 8 28.07 -17.96 31.54
N ALA A 9 26.89 -18.05 30.94
CA ALA A 9 26.71 -18.74 29.67
C ALA A 9 27.69 -18.13 28.66
N THR A 10 28.49 -19.00 28.06
CA THR A 10 29.52 -18.68 27.08
C THR A 10 28.93 -17.97 25.87
N TYR A 11 29.47 -16.79 25.60
CA TYR A 11 29.15 -15.88 24.51
C TYR A 11 29.43 -16.54 23.14
N HIS A 12 28.39 -16.81 22.36
CA HIS A 12 28.53 -17.33 20.99
C HIS A 12 28.87 -16.17 20.03
N HIS A 13 30.13 -16.11 19.59
CA HIS A 13 30.70 -15.10 18.70
C HIS A 13 30.21 -15.13 17.23
N GLY A 14 29.03 -15.69 16.92
CA GLY A 14 28.60 -15.87 15.53
C GLY A 14 27.88 -14.66 14.93
N ASP A 15 26.96 -14.05 15.68
CA ASP A 15 26.05 -13.04 15.14
C ASP A 15 25.53 -12.10 16.25
N LEU A 16 26.30 -11.04 16.53
CA LEU A 16 25.92 -10.02 17.50
C LEU A 16 24.65 -9.27 17.07
N ALA A 17 24.40 -9.11 15.76
CA ALA A 17 23.22 -8.42 15.27
C ALA A 17 21.95 -9.22 15.62
N ALA A 18 21.94 -10.54 15.37
CA ALA A 18 20.84 -11.41 15.76
C ALA A 18 20.62 -11.43 17.28
N ALA A 19 21.71 -11.49 18.07
CA ALA A 19 21.62 -11.46 19.54
C ALA A 19 20.98 -10.15 20.07
N LEU A 20 21.34 -9.01 19.46
CA LEU A 20 20.75 -7.71 19.78
C LEU A 20 19.27 -7.64 19.39
N VAL A 21 18.88 -8.20 18.25
CA VAL A 21 17.48 -8.28 17.83
C VAL A 21 16.66 -9.13 18.80
N GLN A 22 17.13 -10.31 19.20
CA GLN A 22 16.41 -11.15 20.17
C GLN A 22 16.28 -10.46 21.53
N THR A 23 17.37 -9.89 22.03
CA THR A 23 17.36 -9.16 23.31
C THR A 23 16.43 -7.95 23.26
N THR A 24 16.32 -7.29 22.10
CA THR A 24 15.39 -6.17 21.89
C THR A 24 13.94 -6.63 22.04
N LEU A 25 13.58 -7.78 21.47
CA LEU A 25 12.23 -8.36 21.63
C LEU A 25 11.91 -8.69 23.10
N GLU A 26 12.86 -9.30 23.83
CA GLU A 26 12.70 -9.59 25.26
C GLU A 26 12.48 -8.32 26.09
N ILE A 27 13.25 -7.26 25.83
CA ILE A 27 13.09 -5.98 26.53
C ILE A 27 11.72 -5.37 26.21
N ILE A 28 11.29 -5.40 24.95
CA ILE A 28 10.01 -4.83 24.54
C ILE A 28 8.84 -5.59 25.17
N ASP A 29 8.95 -6.90 25.34
CA ASP A 29 7.93 -7.69 26.06
C ASP A 29 7.82 -7.30 27.54
N GLU A 30 8.92 -6.86 28.17
CA GLU A 30 8.94 -6.43 29.57
C GLU A 30 8.47 -4.98 29.78
N VAL A 31 8.94 -4.04 28.95
CA VAL A 31 8.77 -2.59 29.20
C VAL A 31 8.09 -1.83 28.07
N GLY A 32 7.70 -2.53 27.00
CA GLY A 32 7.08 -1.95 25.81
C GLY A 32 8.06 -1.17 24.93
N VAL A 33 7.64 -0.88 23.69
CA VAL A 33 8.45 -0.16 22.69
C VAL A 33 8.93 1.20 23.19
N ARG A 34 8.09 1.92 23.96
CA ARG A 34 8.46 3.23 24.53
C ARG A 34 9.54 3.15 25.61
N GLY A 35 9.59 2.05 26.37
CA GLY A 35 10.58 1.81 27.41
C GLY A 35 11.93 1.29 26.89
N PHE A 36 11.99 0.89 25.61
CA PHE A 36 13.19 0.32 25.01
C PHE A 36 14.34 1.32 24.87
N SER A 37 15.55 0.87 25.23
CA SER A 37 16.81 1.59 24.97
C SER A 37 17.91 0.66 24.42
N VAL A 38 18.69 1.18 23.46
CA VAL A 38 19.84 0.47 22.87
C VAL A 38 20.90 0.12 23.92
N ALA A 39 21.07 0.99 24.93
CA ALA A 39 22.01 0.76 26.03
C ALA A 39 21.63 -0.47 26.88
N GLU A 40 20.33 -0.69 27.11
CA GLU A 40 19.85 -1.87 27.82
C GLU A 40 20.05 -3.15 27.01
N ALA A 41 19.82 -3.10 25.69
CA ALA A 41 20.12 -4.21 24.78
C ALA A 41 21.61 -4.57 24.78
N ALA A 42 22.49 -3.56 24.73
CA ALA A 42 23.94 -3.75 24.84
C ALA A 42 24.35 -4.38 26.18
N ARG A 43 23.73 -3.91 27.28
CA ARG A 43 24.01 -4.42 28.63
C ARG A 43 23.62 -5.89 28.78
N ARG A 44 22.42 -6.27 28.31
CA ARG A 44 21.92 -7.66 28.38
C ARG A 44 22.69 -8.61 27.47
N THR A 45 23.12 -8.14 26.30
CA THR A 45 24.02 -8.89 25.42
C THR A 45 25.48 -8.89 25.88
N CYS A 46 25.82 -8.26 27.01
CA CYS A 46 27.18 -8.20 27.56
C CYS A 46 28.23 -7.55 26.62
N VAL A 47 27.82 -6.59 25.80
CA VAL A 47 28.71 -5.81 24.92
C VAL A 47 28.86 -4.37 25.39
N SER A 48 29.79 -3.62 24.78
CA SER A 48 29.93 -2.19 25.07
C SER A 48 28.71 -1.41 24.55
N PRO A 49 28.33 -0.28 25.18
CA PRO A 49 27.19 0.53 24.73
C PRO A 49 27.27 1.01 23.28
N GLY A 50 28.48 1.11 22.72
CA GLY A 50 28.72 1.51 21.32
C GLY A 50 28.65 0.35 20.32
N ALA A 51 28.66 -0.90 20.76
CA ALA A 51 28.71 -2.06 19.86
C ALA A 51 27.46 -2.21 18.97
N PRO A 52 26.21 -1.96 19.43
CA PRO A 52 25.03 -2.05 18.57
C PRO A 52 25.08 -1.10 17.38
N TYR A 53 25.69 0.08 17.54
CA TYR A 53 25.77 1.11 16.49
C TYR A 53 26.68 0.72 15.30
N ARG A 54 27.43 -0.38 15.42
CA ARG A 54 28.18 -0.96 14.29
C ARG A 54 27.31 -1.81 13.37
N HIS A 55 26.12 -2.21 13.85
CA HIS A 55 25.19 -3.07 13.14
C HIS A 55 23.88 -2.35 12.80
N PHE A 56 23.47 -1.38 13.63
CA PHE A 56 22.24 -0.62 13.48
C PHE A 56 22.56 0.86 13.57
N ALA A 57 22.17 1.65 12.57
CA ALA A 57 22.51 3.07 12.51
C ALA A 57 22.03 3.85 13.74
N ASP A 58 20.85 3.50 14.24
CA ASP A 58 20.22 4.12 15.38
C ASP A 58 19.28 3.14 16.12
N ARG A 59 18.53 3.68 17.09
CA ARG A 59 17.53 2.95 17.87
C ARG A 59 16.43 2.38 16.99
N ASP A 60 15.98 3.13 15.99
CA ASP A 60 14.81 2.76 15.19
C ASP A 60 15.21 1.70 14.16
N ALA A 61 16.44 1.71 13.65
CA ALA A 61 17.01 0.61 12.87
C ALA A 61 17.02 -0.73 13.63
N LEU A 62 17.34 -0.71 14.92
CA LEU A 62 17.27 -1.93 15.76
C LEU A 62 15.82 -2.36 16.02
N LEU A 63 14.91 -1.41 16.23
CA LEU A 63 13.47 -1.70 16.36
C LEU A 63 12.88 -2.25 15.04
N ALA A 64 13.30 -1.73 13.90
CA ALA A 64 12.86 -2.21 12.59
C ALA A 64 13.35 -3.64 12.33
N ALA A 65 14.60 -3.94 12.64
CA ALA A 65 15.12 -5.30 12.57
C ALA A 65 14.36 -6.27 13.49
N ALA A 66 13.98 -5.83 14.70
CA ALA A 66 13.13 -6.60 15.60
C ALA A 66 11.71 -6.80 15.06
N ALA A 67 11.11 -5.76 14.47
CA ALA A 67 9.80 -5.84 13.85
C ALA A 67 9.79 -6.80 12.64
N LEU A 68 10.83 -6.80 11.82
CA LEU A 68 11.00 -7.77 10.73
C LEU A 68 11.04 -9.22 11.23
N GLU A 69 11.77 -9.47 12.32
CA GLU A 69 11.84 -10.81 12.92
C GLU A 69 10.47 -11.27 13.45
N VAL A 70 9.68 -10.37 14.04
CA VAL A 70 8.30 -10.67 14.47
C VAL A 70 7.42 -10.97 13.27
N SER A 71 7.47 -10.16 12.20
CA SER A 71 6.72 -10.41 10.97
C SER A 71 7.07 -11.76 10.35
N ARG A 72 8.36 -12.11 10.28
CA ARG A 72 8.85 -13.40 9.77
C ARG A 72 8.30 -14.58 10.57
N ARG A 73 8.31 -14.48 11.91
CA ARG A 73 7.75 -15.50 12.81
C ARG A 73 6.24 -15.64 12.64
N LEU A 74 5.52 -14.52 12.57
CA LEU A 74 4.08 -14.52 12.39
C LEU A 74 3.67 -15.16 11.06
N ARG A 75 4.39 -14.86 9.98
CA ARG A 75 4.20 -15.51 8.67
C ARG A 75 4.45 -17.01 8.73
N ALA A 76 5.53 -17.45 9.38
CA ALA A 76 5.82 -18.87 9.54
C ALA A 76 4.73 -19.60 10.34
N ILE A 77 4.25 -19.02 11.44
CA ILE A 77 3.13 -19.58 12.23
C ILE A 77 1.87 -19.67 11.39
N TYR A 78 1.53 -18.62 10.63
CA TYR A 78 0.36 -18.64 9.77
C TYR A 78 0.45 -19.76 8.72
N LEU A 79 1.56 -19.84 7.98
CA LEU A 79 1.80 -20.87 6.96
C LEU A 79 1.69 -22.30 7.52
N ASP A 80 2.29 -22.54 8.69
CA ASP A 80 2.20 -23.83 9.39
C ASP A 80 0.75 -24.16 9.79
N THR A 81 0.02 -23.16 10.31
CA THR A 81 -1.38 -23.33 10.75
C THR A 81 -2.32 -23.65 9.58
N VAL A 82 -2.05 -23.12 8.38
CA VAL A 82 -2.91 -23.30 7.21
C VAL A 82 -2.44 -24.39 6.24
N ALA A 83 -1.34 -25.10 6.54
CA ALA A 83 -0.73 -26.07 5.64
C ALA A 83 -1.71 -27.15 5.15
N ASP A 84 -2.58 -27.63 6.04
CA ASP A 84 -3.59 -28.66 5.76
C ASP A 84 -5.01 -28.09 5.57
N VAL A 85 -5.15 -26.77 5.42
CA VAL A 85 -6.45 -26.10 5.30
C VAL A 85 -6.81 -25.87 3.83
N GLU A 86 -7.70 -26.72 3.31
CA GLU A 86 -8.11 -26.69 1.90
C GLU A 86 -9.02 -25.51 1.53
N SER A 87 -9.88 -25.05 2.44
CA SER A 87 -10.83 -23.97 2.17
C SER A 87 -10.17 -22.60 2.25
N ALA A 88 -10.28 -21.79 1.19
CA ALA A 88 -9.85 -20.39 1.20
C ALA A 88 -10.52 -19.57 2.31
N GLN A 89 -11.81 -19.81 2.54
CA GLN A 89 -12.57 -19.18 3.63
C GLN A 89 -11.93 -19.48 4.98
N GLU A 90 -11.56 -20.75 5.21
CA GLU A 90 -10.97 -21.18 6.47
C GLU A 90 -9.51 -20.72 6.63
N ARG A 91 -8.73 -20.66 5.54
CA ARG A 91 -7.39 -20.04 5.55
C ARG A 91 -7.45 -18.57 5.98
N LEU A 92 -8.37 -17.79 5.41
CA LEU A 92 -8.58 -16.39 5.79
C LEU A 92 -9.11 -16.23 7.22
N ALA A 93 -10.06 -17.08 7.63
CA ALA A 93 -10.60 -17.04 8.98
C ALA A 93 -9.53 -17.32 10.06
N THR A 94 -8.53 -18.14 9.72
CA THR A 94 -7.42 -18.50 10.61
C THR A 94 -6.52 -17.31 10.96
N VAL A 95 -6.43 -16.29 10.09
CA VAL A 95 -5.58 -15.11 10.29
C VAL A 95 -5.80 -14.47 11.67
N ALA A 96 -7.06 -14.22 12.04
CA ALA A 96 -7.37 -13.52 13.29
C ALA A 96 -6.96 -14.33 14.54
N GLY A 97 -7.24 -15.64 14.55
CA GLY A 97 -6.83 -16.53 15.63
C GLY A 97 -5.31 -16.65 15.76
N THR A 98 -4.59 -16.70 14.64
CA THR A 98 -3.12 -16.72 14.63
C THR A 98 -2.52 -15.45 15.23
N PHE A 99 -3.06 -14.26 14.91
CA PHE A 99 -2.63 -13.00 15.53
C PHE A 99 -2.87 -12.99 17.04
N VAL A 100 -4.01 -13.50 17.50
CA VAL A 100 -4.33 -13.59 18.94
C VAL A 100 -3.36 -14.52 19.67
N ARG A 101 -3.08 -15.72 19.13
CA ARG A 101 -2.10 -16.65 19.72
C ARG A 101 -0.70 -16.06 19.75
N ALA A 102 -0.31 -15.37 18.67
CA ALA A 102 0.97 -14.68 18.61
C ALA A 102 1.07 -13.56 19.65
N ALA A 103 -0.01 -12.83 19.94
CA ALA A 103 -0.02 -11.74 20.92
C ALA A 103 0.19 -12.21 22.36
N ALA A 104 -0.30 -13.39 22.74
CA ALA A 104 0.02 -13.94 24.06
C ALA A 104 1.49 -14.35 24.16
N ARG A 105 2.07 -14.87 23.07
CA ARG A 105 3.46 -15.33 23.01
C ARG A 105 4.50 -14.20 22.93
N TYR A 106 4.18 -13.13 22.22
CA TYR A 106 5.10 -12.03 21.87
C TYR A 106 4.60 -10.67 22.33
N ARG A 107 3.76 -10.64 23.38
CA ARG A 107 3.12 -9.47 24.03
C ARG A 107 3.45 -8.09 23.39
N GLY A 108 4.37 -7.34 23.99
CA GLY A 108 4.76 -6.01 23.53
C GLY A 108 5.53 -6.06 22.21
N GLY A 109 6.16 -7.20 21.90
CA GLY A 109 6.79 -7.48 20.63
C GLY A 109 5.83 -7.49 19.43
N LEU A 110 4.52 -7.64 19.60
CA LEU A 110 3.56 -7.49 18.51
C LEU A 110 3.19 -6.02 18.24
N ASP A 111 3.26 -5.17 19.27
CA ASP A 111 3.04 -3.73 19.14
C ASP A 111 4.12 -3.04 18.31
N ILE A 112 5.32 -3.61 18.24
CA ILE A 112 6.43 -3.07 17.42
C ILE A 112 6.06 -3.02 15.93
N LEU A 113 5.23 -3.95 15.44
CA LEU A 113 4.73 -3.98 14.06
C LEU A 113 3.88 -2.74 13.72
N PHE A 114 3.36 -2.10 14.78
CA PHE A 114 2.45 -0.95 14.71
C PHE A 114 3.06 0.30 15.34
N ALA A 115 4.36 0.30 15.64
CA ALA A 115 5.05 1.44 16.23
C ALA A 115 4.91 2.66 15.28
N PRO A 116 4.34 3.79 15.76
CA PRO A 116 4.14 4.97 14.93
C PRO A 116 5.46 5.47 14.35
N GLY A 117 5.47 5.83 13.06
CA GLY A 117 6.64 6.39 12.38
C GLY A 117 7.70 5.36 11.96
N LEU A 118 7.77 4.19 12.60
CA LEU A 118 8.79 3.17 12.28
C LEU A 118 8.66 2.67 10.83
N ARG A 119 7.46 2.33 10.39
CA ARG A 119 7.19 1.96 8.99
C ARG A 119 7.39 3.11 8.01
N ALA A 120 7.35 4.36 8.47
CA ALA A 120 7.55 5.51 7.60
C ALA A 120 9.03 5.63 7.20
N THR A 121 9.95 5.32 8.11
CA THR A 121 11.40 5.48 7.94
C THR A 121 12.15 4.19 7.59
N HIS A 122 11.49 3.03 7.70
CA HIS A 122 12.05 1.70 7.43
C HIS A 122 11.25 0.96 6.34
N PRO A 123 11.59 1.15 5.05
CA PRO A 123 10.84 0.56 3.93
C PRO A 123 10.76 -0.97 3.98
N GLU A 124 11.77 -1.64 4.53
CA GLU A 124 11.81 -3.10 4.71
C GLU A 124 10.60 -3.64 5.50
N LEU A 125 10.04 -2.85 6.43
CA LEU A 125 8.81 -3.22 7.17
C LEU A 125 7.55 -3.15 6.31
N ARG A 126 7.54 -2.27 5.30
CA ARG A 126 6.45 -2.19 4.32
C ARG A 126 6.49 -3.41 3.42
N ASP A 127 7.67 -3.81 2.94
CA ASP A 127 7.87 -4.99 2.10
C ASP A 127 7.44 -6.25 2.83
N SER A 128 7.90 -6.43 4.07
CA SER A 128 7.47 -7.57 4.90
C SER A 128 5.95 -7.63 5.12
N SER A 129 5.26 -6.50 5.12
CA SER A 129 3.79 -6.47 5.23
C SER A 129 3.11 -6.82 3.92
N ARG A 130 3.67 -6.38 2.78
CA ARG A 130 3.19 -6.76 1.44
C ARG A 130 3.30 -8.27 1.24
N GLU A 131 4.44 -8.86 1.59
CA GLU A 131 4.63 -10.33 1.55
C GLU A 131 3.55 -11.10 2.31
N PHE A 132 3.07 -10.56 3.44
CA PHE A 132 2.00 -11.19 4.21
C PHE A 132 0.63 -11.01 3.56
N VAL A 133 0.36 -9.86 2.95
CA VAL A 133 -0.88 -9.61 2.19
C VAL A 133 -0.93 -10.49 0.93
N ASP A 134 0.17 -10.58 0.18
CA ASP A 134 0.29 -11.39 -1.04
C ASP A 134 0.02 -12.87 -0.78
N LEU A 135 0.37 -13.35 0.42
CA LEU A 135 0.07 -14.71 0.86
C LEU A 135 -1.44 -14.95 1.07
N LEU A 136 -2.18 -13.93 1.52
CA LEU A 136 -3.62 -14.03 1.79
C LEU A 136 -4.48 -13.78 0.55
N LEU A 137 -3.94 -13.02 -0.40
CA LEU A 137 -4.66 -12.50 -1.54
C LEU A 137 -5.30 -13.60 -2.44
N PRO A 138 -4.64 -14.74 -2.75
CA PRO A 138 -5.28 -15.82 -3.51
C PRO A 138 -6.54 -16.36 -2.82
N SER A 139 -6.49 -16.54 -1.49
CA SER A 139 -7.65 -17.01 -0.74
C SER A 139 -8.75 -15.93 -0.69
N ALA A 140 -8.39 -14.65 -0.63
CA ALA A 140 -9.37 -13.57 -0.71
C ALA A 140 -10.09 -13.55 -2.06
N PHE A 141 -9.38 -13.73 -3.17
CA PHE A 141 -9.95 -13.83 -4.50
C PHE A 141 -10.87 -15.05 -4.69
N GLU A 142 -10.54 -16.19 -4.08
CA GLU A 142 -11.42 -17.38 -4.09
C GLU A 142 -12.74 -17.16 -3.33
N VAL A 143 -12.76 -16.26 -2.34
CA VAL A 143 -13.93 -16.00 -1.50
C VAL A 143 -14.87 -14.97 -2.09
N VAL A 144 -14.34 -13.89 -2.67
CA VAL A 144 -15.14 -12.75 -3.11
C VAL A 144 -15.84 -13.04 -4.43
N ALA A 145 -17.01 -12.42 -4.63
CA ALA A 145 -17.75 -12.56 -5.88
C ALA A 145 -16.95 -11.99 -7.08
N PRO A 146 -17.21 -12.46 -8.32
CA PRO A 146 -16.46 -12.04 -9.51
C PRO A 146 -16.57 -10.54 -9.83
N GLY A 147 -17.61 -9.85 -9.34
CA GLY A 147 -17.76 -8.39 -9.49
C GLY A 147 -16.84 -7.65 -8.52
N ASP A 148 -16.04 -6.70 -9.02
CA ASP A 148 -15.05 -5.92 -8.27
C ASP A 148 -14.19 -6.75 -7.29
N ALA A 149 -13.81 -7.97 -7.71
CA ALA A 149 -13.11 -8.94 -6.88
C ALA A 149 -11.83 -8.38 -6.26
N ALA A 150 -11.09 -7.51 -6.96
CA ALA A 150 -9.85 -6.92 -6.43
C ALA A 150 -10.10 -5.94 -5.28
N VAL A 151 -11.04 -5.01 -5.45
CA VAL A 151 -11.40 -4.03 -4.41
C VAL A 151 -12.02 -4.75 -3.22
N THR A 152 -12.87 -5.73 -3.49
CA THR A 152 -13.57 -6.52 -2.47
C THR A 152 -12.60 -7.43 -1.70
N ALA A 153 -11.61 -8.03 -2.36
CA ALA A 153 -10.57 -8.82 -1.73
C ALA A 153 -9.68 -7.97 -0.82
N VAL A 154 -9.24 -6.78 -1.29
CA VAL A 154 -8.46 -5.85 -0.45
C VAL A 154 -9.28 -5.39 0.75
N ALA A 155 -10.54 -5.01 0.54
CA ALA A 155 -11.44 -4.61 1.62
C ALA A 155 -11.67 -5.75 2.63
N LEU A 156 -11.73 -7.01 2.18
CA LEU A 156 -11.82 -8.18 3.06
C LEU A 156 -10.55 -8.34 3.90
N LEU A 157 -9.36 -8.21 3.29
CA LEU A 157 -8.09 -8.31 4.01
C LEU A 157 -7.89 -7.17 5.02
N ASP A 158 -8.27 -5.94 4.66
CA ASP A 158 -8.26 -4.80 5.57
C ASP A 158 -9.23 -5.01 6.75
N ALA A 159 -10.43 -5.52 6.49
CA ALA A 159 -11.40 -5.83 7.53
C ALA A 159 -10.93 -6.97 8.45
N LEU A 160 -10.30 -8.02 7.91
CA LEU A 160 -9.68 -9.09 8.68
C LEU A 160 -8.54 -8.57 9.56
N HIS A 161 -7.70 -7.68 9.02
CA HIS A 161 -6.63 -7.04 9.77
C HIS A 161 -7.16 -6.18 10.92
N ALA A 162 -8.18 -5.36 10.66
CA ALA A 162 -8.84 -4.54 11.68
C ALA A 162 -9.47 -5.39 12.78
N LEU A 163 -10.15 -6.49 12.40
CA LEU A 163 -10.73 -7.44 13.33
C LEU A 163 -9.66 -8.10 14.22
N ALA A 164 -8.59 -8.62 13.61
CA ALA A 164 -7.49 -9.25 14.33
C ALA A 164 -6.85 -8.28 15.34
N ARG A 165 -6.58 -7.03 14.92
CA ARG A 165 -6.05 -5.98 15.80
C ARG A 165 -7.00 -5.64 16.95
N GLY A 166 -8.30 -5.59 16.68
CA GLY A 166 -9.32 -5.38 17.71
C GLY A 166 -9.26 -6.45 18.81
N TYR A 167 -9.21 -7.73 18.43
CA TYR A 167 -9.11 -8.84 19.39
C TYR A 167 -7.78 -8.84 20.16
N VAL A 168 -6.65 -8.59 19.48
CA VAL A 168 -5.33 -8.48 20.12
C VAL A 168 -5.31 -7.36 21.16
N ALA A 169 -5.78 -6.17 20.80
CA ALA A 169 -5.83 -5.04 21.73
C ALA A 169 -6.70 -5.35 22.95
N GLN A 170 -7.89 -5.93 22.75
CA GLN A 170 -8.78 -6.30 23.85
C GLN A 170 -8.21 -7.41 24.75
N LEU A 171 -7.49 -8.38 24.17
CA LEU A 171 -6.77 -9.40 24.93
C LEU A 171 -5.71 -8.76 25.81
N LEU A 172 -4.82 -7.94 25.24
CA LEU A 172 -3.72 -7.31 25.98
C LEU A 172 -4.20 -6.29 27.02
N GLU A 173 -5.37 -5.67 26.81
CA GLU A 173 -6.05 -4.82 27.81
C GLU A 173 -6.69 -5.62 28.96
N GLY A 174 -6.67 -6.96 28.90
CA GLY A 174 -7.26 -7.84 29.93
C GLY A 174 -8.78 -7.88 29.91
N LYS A 175 -9.44 -7.45 28.83
CA LYS A 175 -10.91 -7.40 28.74
C LYS A 175 -11.57 -8.78 28.79
N PHE A 176 -10.82 -9.84 28.49
CA PHE A 176 -11.30 -11.22 28.52
C PHE A 176 -10.88 -12.01 29.77
N GLY A 177 -10.02 -11.44 30.62
CA GLY A 177 -9.34 -12.15 31.71
C GLY A 177 -7.83 -12.03 31.60
N ASP A 178 -7.10 -12.86 32.35
CA ASP A 178 -5.64 -12.98 32.19
C ASP A 178 -5.32 -13.51 30.78
N PRO A 179 -4.54 -12.79 29.96
CA PRO A 179 -4.21 -13.20 28.60
C PRO A 179 -3.66 -14.62 28.49
N ASP A 180 -2.89 -15.08 29.46
CA ASP A 180 -2.27 -16.42 29.42
C ASP A 180 -3.31 -17.53 29.61
N ASP A 181 -4.37 -17.27 30.37
CA ASP A 181 -5.43 -18.23 30.66
C ASP A 181 -6.48 -18.30 29.55
N VAL A 182 -6.72 -17.19 28.84
CA VAL A 182 -7.86 -17.05 27.91
C VAL A 182 -7.47 -16.98 26.44
N VAL A 183 -6.17 -16.99 26.10
CA VAL A 183 -5.69 -16.83 24.72
C VAL A 183 -6.35 -17.78 23.72
N GLU A 184 -6.48 -19.06 24.06
CA GLU A 184 -7.02 -20.04 23.12
C GLU A 184 -8.53 -19.84 22.90
N GLU A 185 -9.27 -19.50 23.96
CA GLU A 185 -10.69 -19.16 23.85
C GLU A 185 -10.89 -17.91 23.00
N VAL A 186 -10.07 -16.87 23.21
CA VAL A 186 -10.14 -15.63 22.44
C VAL A 186 -9.72 -15.86 20.99
N ALA A 187 -8.73 -16.72 20.73
CA ALA A 187 -8.32 -17.08 19.37
C ALA A 187 -9.45 -17.78 18.61
N ILE A 188 -10.14 -18.74 19.25
CA ILE A 188 -11.33 -19.40 18.69
C ILE A 188 -12.44 -18.38 18.40
N ARG A 189 -12.70 -17.44 19.32
CA ARG A 189 -13.68 -16.36 19.14
C ARG A 189 -13.31 -15.46 17.95
N ALA A 190 -12.04 -15.09 17.83
CA ALA A 190 -11.52 -14.26 16.73
C ALA A 190 -11.63 -14.97 15.38
N THR A 191 -11.23 -16.25 15.29
CA THR A 191 -11.41 -17.07 14.08
C THR A 191 -12.88 -17.20 13.70
N ARG A 192 -13.79 -17.38 14.67
CA ARG A 192 -15.24 -17.45 14.40
C ARG A 192 -15.78 -16.13 13.85
N ALA A 193 -15.36 -15.00 14.42
CA ALA A 193 -15.74 -13.69 13.91
C ALA A 193 -15.18 -13.44 12.50
N ALA A 194 -13.94 -13.82 12.25
CA ALA A 194 -13.31 -13.75 10.93
C ALA A 194 -14.05 -14.60 9.90
N ARG A 195 -14.47 -15.82 10.27
CA ARG A 195 -15.29 -16.68 9.40
C ARG A 195 -16.63 -16.04 9.03
N ALA A 196 -17.29 -15.38 9.98
CA ALA A 196 -18.54 -14.67 9.71
C ALA A 196 -18.33 -13.47 8.77
N LEU A 197 -17.24 -12.72 8.98
CA LEU A 197 -16.84 -11.63 8.08
C LEU A 197 -16.58 -12.13 6.66
N VAL A 198 -15.72 -13.16 6.52
CA VAL A 198 -15.39 -13.81 5.24
C VAL A 198 -16.64 -14.30 4.51
N ALA A 199 -17.58 -14.94 5.22
CA ALA A 199 -18.84 -15.39 4.64
C ALA A 199 -19.69 -14.24 4.09
N GLY A 200 -19.71 -13.09 4.77
CA GLY A 200 -20.44 -11.90 4.31
C GLY A 200 -19.94 -11.35 2.97
N TYR A 201 -18.65 -11.54 2.67
CA TYR A 201 -18.04 -11.13 1.42
C TYR A 201 -18.28 -12.12 0.25
N GLY A 202 -18.68 -13.37 0.54
CA GLY A 202 -18.89 -14.42 -0.48
C GLY A 202 -20.33 -14.56 -1.01
N VAL A 203 -21.33 -13.87 -0.46
CA VAL A 203 -22.76 -14.11 -0.77
C VAL A 203 -23.43 -12.98 -1.61
N ALA A 204 -22.76 -11.85 -1.83
CA ALA A 204 -23.38 -10.68 -2.47
C ALA A 204 -23.15 -10.62 -4.00
N SER A 205 -23.76 -11.52 -4.78
CA SER A 205 -24.02 -11.32 -6.24
C SER A 205 -25.05 -12.34 -6.76
N GLY A 206 -26.34 -12.13 -6.49
CA GLY A 206 -27.41 -12.70 -7.31
C GLY A 206 -27.83 -11.68 -8.39
N PRO A 207 -28.27 -12.11 -9.59
CA PRO A 207 -28.59 -11.18 -10.68
C PRO A 207 -29.83 -10.35 -10.32
N VAL A 208 -29.74 -9.03 -10.49
CA VAL A 208 -30.91 -8.15 -10.52
C VAL A 208 -31.63 -8.42 -11.84
N GLY A 209 -32.63 -9.31 -11.81
CA GLY A 209 -33.49 -9.60 -12.95
C GLY A 209 -34.43 -8.43 -13.24
N GLU A 210 -34.44 -7.99 -14.48
CA GLU A 210 -35.49 -7.14 -15.05
C GLU A 210 -36.88 -7.78 -14.82
N GLY A 211 -37.78 -7.00 -14.23
CA GLY A 211 -39.13 -7.46 -13.93
C GLY A 211 -39.95 -6.43 -13.18
N ALA A 212 -39.94 -5.16 -13.62
CA ALA A 212 -40.92 -4.18 -13.15
C ALA A 212 -42.27 -4.45 -13.85
N GLY A 213 -43.02 -5.40 -13.29
CA GLY A 213 -44.39 -5.72 -13.67
C GLY A 213 -45.20 -6.07 -12.43
N THR A 214 -45.95 -5.08 -11.95
CA THR A 214 -47.03 -5.08 -10.95
C THR A 214 -47.52 -6.45 -10.43
N ALA A 215 -47.44 -6.68 -9.11
CA ALA A 215 -48.52 -7.20 -8.27
C ALA A 215 -48.08 -7.34 -6.79
N ASP A 216 -48.80 -6.61 -5.94
CA ASP A 216 -49.32 -6.94 -4.61
C ASP A 216 -48.94 -8.29 -3.94
N GLY A 217 -48.71 -8.25 -2.63
CA GLY A 217 -48.72 -9.44 -1.75
C GLY A 217 -47.42 -9.72 -1.02
N GLY A 218 -47.40 -9.46 0.30
CA GLY A 218 -46.21 -9.47 1.14
C GLY A 218 -45.61 -10.83 1.47
N THR A 219 -44.34 -10.80 1.87
CA THR A 219 -43.75 -11.67 2.89
C THR A 219 -42.66 -10.88 3.63
N GLU A 220 -42.96 -10.54 4.89
CA GLU A 220 -42.02 -9.98 5.85
C GLU A 220 -40.99 -11.04 6.28
N PHE A 221 -39.71 -10.68 6.34
CA PHE A 221 -38.75 -11.36 7.23
C PHE A 221 -38.79 -10.67 8.61
N PRO A 222 -39.20 -11.34 9.70
CA PRO A 222 -39.26 -10.72 11.00
C PRO A 222 -37.90 -10.85 11.70
N VAL A 223 -37.30 -9.73 12.12
CA VAL A 223 -36.33 -9.71 13.21
C VAL A 223 -36.99 -9.01 14.40
N PRO A 224 -37.38 -9.72 15.47
CA PRO A 224 -37.96 -9.07 16.64
C PRO A 224 -36.90 -8.27 17.42
N LEU A 225 -37.06 -6.94 17.41
CA LEU A 225 -36.41 -6.00 18.30
C LEU A 225 -37.00 -6.13 19.73
N HIS A 226 -36.69 -7.20 20.46
CA HIS A 226 -36.99 -7.29 21.89
C HIS A 226 -36.00 -8.20 22.64
N LEU A 227 -34.74 -7.79 22.75
CA LEU A 227 -33.79 -8.35 23.73
C LEU A 227 -32.83 -7.27 24.27
N LEU A 228 -33.37 -6.10 24.60
CA LEU A 228 -32.73 -5.12 25.48
C LEU A 228 -33.80 -4.49 26.37
N ARG A 229 -34.21 -5.21 27.43
CA ARG A 229 -34.54 -4.65 28.76
C ARG A 229 -35.02 -5.75 29.71
N SER A 230 -34.46 -5.71 30.93
CA SER A 230 -35.03 -6.21 32.19
C SER A 230 -34.70 -7.63 32.63
N THR A 231 -33.45 -7.87 33.05
CA THR A 231 -33.22 -8.69 34.24
C THR A 231 -33.53 -7.85 35.49
N ARG A 232 -34.80 -7.89 35.93
CA ARG A 232 -35.16 -7.48 37.29
C ARG A 232 -34.85 -8.63 38.23
N ILE A 233 -34.00 -8.33 39.21
CA ILE A 233 -33.71 -9.13 40.39
C ILE A 233 -35.03 -9.36 41.17
N PRO A 234 -35.33 -10.58 41.68
CA PRO A 234 -36.57 -10.84 42.40
C PRO A 234 -36.62 -10.11 43.75
N SER A 235 -37.75 -9.47 44.01
CA SER A 235 -38.15 -8.92 45.31
C SER A 235 -38.63 -10.06 46.21
N MET A 236 -37.98 -10.27 47.35
CA MET A 236 -38.55 -11.01 48.49
C MET A 236 -39.13 -10.01 49.49
N ARG A 237 -40.39 -10.22 49.89
CA ARG A 237 -41.08 -9.48 50.95
C ARG A 237 -40.92 -10.20 52.30
N ASN A 238 -40.49 -9.40 53.29
CA ASN A 238 -40.79 -9.37 54.73
C ASN A 238 -40.77 -10.63 55.60
N GLY A 239 -39.98 -10.53 56.68
CA GLY A 239 -40.18 -11.17 57.98
C GLY A 239 -39.35 -10.49 59.08
N SER A 240 -40.06 -9.76 59.97
CA SER A 240 -39.79 -9.45 61.39
C SER A 240 -38.48 -8.79 61.88
N GLU A 241 -38.66 -7.57 62.43
CA GLU A 241 -38.16 -7.00 63.70
C GLU A 241 -36.99 -7.67 64.45
N GLU A 242 -35.95 -6.90 64.78
CA GLU A 242 -35.62 -6.53 66.18
C GLU A 242 -34.55 -5.43 66.25
N GLN A 243 -34.74 -4.48 67.17
CA GLN A 243 -33.79 -3.44 67.54
C GLN A 243 -32.70 -4.03 68.44
N MET A 244 -31.42 -3.62 68.30
CA MET A 244 -30.62 -3.25 69.47
C MET A 244 -29.29 -2.54 69.13
N SER A 245 -29.14 -1.40 69.80
CA SER A 245 -27.95 -0.58 70.07
C SER A 245 -26.69 -1.38 70.48
N LEU A 246 -25.49 -0.92 70.06
CA LEU A 246 -24.37 -0.49 70.93
C LEU A 246 -23.00 -0.39 70.20
N LYS A 247 -22.38 0.80 70.37
CA LYS A 247 -20.96 1.12 70.63
C LYS A 247 -19.83 0.79 69.62
N SER A 248 -19.26 1.89 69.10
CA SER A 248 -17.85 2.35 69.27
C SER A 248 -16.70 1.35 69.16
N GLY A 249 -15.80 1.60 68.21
CA GLY A 249 -14.46 1.00 68.16
C GLY A 249 -13.57 1.64 67.09
N ASN A 250 -12.88 2.73 67.46
CA ASN A 250 -11.77 3.35 66.73
C ASN A 250 -10.70 2.30 66.34
N HIS A 251 -10.17 2.32 65.11
CA HIS A 251 -8.73 2.15 64.88
C HIS A 251 -8.26 2.76 63.55
N ARG A 252 -7.02 3.27 63.62
CA ARG A 252 -6.35 4.24 62.75
C ARG A 252 -5.92 3.67 61.40
N ALA A 253 -5.91 4.56 60.39
CA ALA A 253 -5.28 4.41 59.07
C ALA A 253 -3.73 4.38 59.15
N PRO A 254 -2.98 4.15 58.03
CA PRO A 254 -2.81 5.23 57.04
C PRO A 254 -2.75 4.82 55.54
N SER A 255 -3.31 5.72 54.73
CA SER A 255 -2.93 6.22 53.39
C SER A 255 -1.91 5.47 52.51
N ARG A 256 -2.24 5.29 51.21
CA ARG A 256 -1.80 6.19 50.11
C ARG A 256 -2.46 5.86 48.76
N LEU A 257 -3.13 6.89 48.22
CA LEU A 257 -3.35 7.31 46.83
C LEU A 257 -3.34 6.27 45.69
N ARG A 258 -4.48 6.13 44.99
CA ARG A 258 -4.54 6.11 43.52
C ARG A 258 -5.70 6.97 43.00
N SER A 259 -5.35 7.73 41.97
CA SER A 259 -6.12 8.75 41.23
C SER A 259 -7.25 8.14 40.38
N PRO A 260 -8.27 8.92 39.97
CA PRO A 260 -9.53 8.42 39.43
C PRO A 260 -9.57 8.43 37.89
N TYR A 261 -10.16 7.39 37.29
CA TYR A 261 -10.89 7.53 36.03
C TYR A 261 -12.19 6.73 36.16
N ALA A 262 -13.25 7.44 36.53
CA ALA A 262 -14.61 6.94 36.48
C ALA A 262 -15.21 7.31 35.12
N ILE A 263 -15.80 6.31 34.49
CA ILE A 263 -16.56 6.35 33.25
C ILE A 263 -17.86 7.12 33.50
N GLY A 264 -18.13 8.13 32.67
CA GLY A 264 -19.41 8.83 32.59
C GLY A 264 -19.80 8.94 31.13
N GLY A 265 -20.91 8.31 30.75
CA GLY A 265 -21.43 8.34 29.39
C GLY A 265 -22.41 9.47 29.12
N LEU A 266 -22.99 9.36 27.92
CA LEU A 266 -24.21 9.98 27.39
C LEU A 266 -24.05 11.28 26.57
N GLY A 267 -24.60 11.28 25.36
CA GLY A 267 -25.06 12.50 24.69
C GLY A 267 -24.91 12.54 23.18
N VAL A 268 -25.83 11.91 22.44
CA VAL A 268 -26.08 12.19 21.03
C VAL A 268 -26.78 13.55 20.91
N ALA A 269 -26.30 14.43 20.03
CA ALA A 269 -27.10 15.54 19.50
C ALA A 269 -26.64 15.88 18.08
N ILE A 270 -27.54 15.59 17.13
CA ILE A 270 -27.50 16.01 15.74
C ILE A 270 -28.09 17.41 15.67
N THR A 271 -27.41 18.36 15.02
CA THR A 271 -28.04 19.62 14.60
C THR A 271 -27.60 19.97 13.19
N ALA A 272 -28.58 20.01 12.29
CA ALA A 272 -28.51 20.55 10.94
C ALA A 272 -28.78 22.07 10.98
N ALA A 273 -28.14 22.84 10.10
CA ALA A 273 -28.54 24.20 9.77
C ALA A 273 -28.22 24.51 8.31
N VAL A 274 -29.21 25.03 7.58
CA VAL A 274 -29.18 25.39 6.16
C VAL A 274 -29.79 26.80 5.97
N LEU A 275 -29.19 27.56 5.03
CA LEU A 275 -29.62 28.76 4.27
C LEU A 275 -29.66 30.16 4.93
N ALA A 276 -28.96 31.16 4.34
CA ALA A 276 -29.46 32.01 3.24
C ALA A 276 -28.51 33.18 2.85
N THR A 277 -28.21 33.25 1.54
CA THR A 277 -27.98 34.38 0.58
C THR A 277 -27.52 35.80 1.01
N LEU A 278 -26.60 36.39 0.23
CA LEU A 278 -26.78 37.65 -0.53
C LEU A 278 -25.59 37.94 -1.49
N VAL A 279 -25.90 38.28 -2.74
CA VAL A 279 -24.99 38.83 -3.79
C VAL A 279 -25.41 40.26 -4.10
N PRO A 280 -24.48 41.13 -4.53
CA PRO A 280 -24.78 42.01 -5.67
C PRO A 280 -23.68 42.01 -6.76
N ALA A 281 -24.14 42.02 -8.02
CA ALA A 281 -23.39 42.39 -9.24
C ALA A 281 -23.18 43.92 -9.28
N THR A 282 -22.29 44.58 -10.05
CA THR A 282 -21.79 44.49 -11.45
C THR A 282 -20.39 45.20 -11.49
N ALA A 283 -19.54 45.23 -12.52
CA ALA A 283 -19.73 45.46 -13.96
C ALA A 283 -18.47 45.08 -14.78
N SER A 284 -18.70 44.90 -16.08
CA SER A 284 -17.82 44.34 -17.11
C SER A 284 -17.00 45.40 -17.87
N THR A 285 -15.82 45.01 -18.34
CA THR A 285 -15.16 45.61 -19.52
C THR A 285 -14.71 44.48 -20.45
N THR A 286 -15.17 44.53 -21.69
CA THR A 286 -14.97 43.57 -22.78
C THR A 286 -13.60 43.74 -23.46
N ASP A 287 -12.93 42.63 -23.78
CA ASP A 287 -11.80 42.55 -24.72
C ASP A 287 -12.13 41.49 -25.79
N PRO A 288 -11.98 41.76 -27.10
CA PRO A 288 -12.49 40.90 -28.17
C PRO A 288 -11.39 40.02 -28.75
N ASP A 289 -11.14 38.86 -28.16
CA ASP A 289 -10.31 37.79 -28.78
C ASP A 289 -10.76 36.36 -28.38
N ALA A 290 -11.98 36.21 -27.85
CA ALA A 290 -12.52 34.93 -27.42
C ALA A 290 -13.60 34.44 -28.39
N ASP A 291 -13.21 33.88 -29.54
CA ASP A 291 -14.17 33.20 -30.43
C ASP A 291 -13.63 31.92 -31.08
N HIS A 292 -12.90 31.10 -30.31
CA HIS A 292 -12.60 29.71 -30.68
C HIS A 292 -12.79 28.66 -29.56
N ASP A 293 -13.27 29.03 -28.37
CA ASP A 293 -13.42 28.11 -27.22
C ASP A 293 -14.89 27.83 -26.84
N ALA A 294 -15.77 27.70 -27.83
CA ALA A 294 -17.20 27.47 -27.60
C ALA A 294 -17.57 25.98 -27.59
N HIS A 295 -16.90 25.13 -26.80
CA HIS A 295 -17.45 23.82 -26.35
C HIS A 295 -16.82 23.27 -25.04
N ALA A 296 -16.30 24.11 -24.14
CA ALA A 296 -15.81 23.68 -22.82
C ALA A 296 -16.39 24.53 -21.67
N ALA A 297 -17.72 24.51 -21.51
CA ALA A 297 -18.39 25.19 -20.40
C ALA A 297 -18.52 24.27 -19.16
N ALA A 298 -17.39 23.96 -18.54
CA ALA A 298 -17.27 23.61 -17.12
C ALA A 298 -15.81 23.81 -16.72
N GLY A 299 -15.48 24.93 -16.08
CA GLY A 299 -14.12 25.17 -15.58
C GLY A 299 -13.70 24.04 -14.62
N PRO A 300 -12.45 23.52 -14.70
CA PRO A 300 -12.07 22.39 -13.89
C PRO A 300 -12.10 22.77 -12.42
N ALA A 301 -12.72 21.90 -11.62
CA ALA A 301 -12.55 21.89 -10.17
C ALA A 301 -11.06 21.96 -9.83
N PRO A 302 -10.66 22.54 -8.68
CA PRO A 302 -9.26 22.46 -8.23
C PRO A 302 -8.81 21.00 -8.32
N ALA A 303 -7.67 20.77 -8.99
CA ALA A 303 -7.16 19.43 -9.25
C ALA A 303 -7.12 18.66 -7.93
N ALA A 304 -7.99 17.65 -7.81
CA ALA A 304 -8.05 16.83 -6.60
C ALA A 304 -6.66 16.24 -6.34
N SER A 305 -6.28 16.17 -5.06
CA SER A 305 -5.05 15.47 -4.67
C SER A 305 -5.12 14.04 -5.20
N VAL A 306 -4.03 13.60 -5.82
CA VAL A 306 -3.86 12.20 -6.24
C VAL A 306 -3.95 11.30 -4.99
N PRO A 307 -4.88 10.33 -4.91
CA PRO A 307 -5.17 9.61 -3.66
C PRO A 307 -4.02 8.75 -3.09
N HIS A 308 -3.25 8.08 -3.93
CA HIS A 308 -2.21 7.14 -3.49
C HIS A 308 -1.01 7.04 -4.45
N PRO A 309 -0.41 8.18 -4.84
CA PRO A 309 0.59 8.26 -5.93
C PRO A 309 1.85 7.41 -5.72
N GLU A 310 2.11 6.95 -4.49
CA GLU A 310 3.15 5.98 -4.12
C GLU A 310 2.84 4.55 -4.59
N ARG A 311 1.60 4.29 -5.04
CA ARG A 311 1.11 3.01 -5.54
C ARG A 311 0.93 2.96 -7.06
N ASP A 312 1.19 4.07 -7.74
CA ASP A 312 0.94 4.25 -9.18
C ASP A 312 2.26 4.35 -9.94
N TRP A 313 3.14 3.36 -9.78
CA TRP A 313 4.33 3.25 -10.60
C TRP A 313 3.96 2.73 -12.00
N MET A 314 4.82 2.96 -12.98
CA MET A 314 4.60 2.54 -14.36
C MET A 314 4.49 1.01 -14.47
N GLY A 315 3.30 0.53 -14.82
CA GLY A 315 2.94 -0.89 -14.87
C GLY A 315 2.16 -1.39 -13.66
N SER A 316 1.91 -0.54 -12.66
CA SER A 316 1.18 -0.87 -11.42
C SER A 316 -0.23 -1.41 -11.64
N THR A 317 -0.83 -1.16 -12.82
CA THR A 317 -2.18 -1.62 -13.14
C THR A 317 -2.20 -2.81 -14.09
N ILE A 318 -1.08 -3.17 -14.72
CA ILE A 318 -1.04 -4.16 -15.81
C ILE A 318 -1.45 -5.54 -15.33
N ALA A 319 -0.87 -6.02 -14.23
CA ALA A 319 -1.15 -7.37 -13.72
C ALA A 319 -2.63 -7.57 -13.32
N ARG A 320 -3.37 -6.49 -13.08
CA ARG A 320 -4.81 -6.54 -12.77
C ARG A 320 -5.70 -6.65 -14.02
N HIS A 321 -5.20 -6.20 -15.18
CA HIS A 321 -6.01 -6.06 -16.40
C HIS A 321 -5.56 -6.97 -17.54
N GLU A 322 -4.30 -7.39 -17.53
CA GLU A 322 -3.70 -8.19 -18.59
C GLU A 322 -3.27 -9.56 -18.09
N LYS A 323 -3.30 -10.53 -19.00
CA LYS A 323 -2.69 -11.83 -18.73
C LYS A 323 -1.18 -11.68 -18.69
N THR A 324 -0.58 -12.09 -17.59
CA THR A 324 0.86 -12.06 -17.35
C THR A 324 1.41 -13.48 -17.22
N ASP A 325 2.71 -13.62 -17.47
CA ASP A 325 3.49 -14.83 -17.22
C ASP A 325 4.77 -14.43 -16.46
N PRO A 326 4.67 -14.17 -15.14
CA PRO A 326 5.75 -13.57 -14.35
C PRO A 326 7.02 -14.46 -14.22
N GLY A 327 6.95 -15.73 -14.64
CA GLY A 327 8.11 -16.64 -14.70
C GLY A 327 8.71 -16.77 -16.10
N ALA A 328 8.17 -16.08 -17.10
CA ALA A 328 8.60 -16.23 -18.47
C ALA A 328 9.97 -15.61 -18.70
N THR A 329 10.94 -16.41 -19.14
CA THR A 329 12.22 -15.88 -19.61
C THR A 329 12.02 -15.20 -20.97
N PRO A 330 12.39 -13.92 -21.13
CA PRO A 330 12.28 -13.24 -22.41
C PRO A 330 13.12 -13.92 -23.50
N ARG A 331 12.51 -14.20 -24.65
CA ARG A 331 13.15 -14.92 -25.77
C ARG A 331 14.15 -14.09 -26.57
N ALA A 332 14.13 -12.76 -26.45
CA ALA A 332 15.13 -11.92 -27.10
C ALA A 332 16.52 -12.20 -26.50
N ALA A 333 17.56 -12.28 -27.34
CA ALA A 333 18.92 -12.46 -26.84
C ALA A 333 19.40 -11.18 -26.14
N ARG A 334 19.97 -11.30 -24.93
CA ARG A 334 20.55 -10.17 -24.18
C ARG A 334 21.70 -9.48 -24.93
N ALA A 335 22.35 -10.17 -25.88
CA ALA A 335 23.38 -9.59 -26.74
C ALA A 335 22.83 -8.61 -27.81
N ALA A 336 21.51 -8.67 -28.08
CA ALA A 336 20.84 -7.82 -29.07
C ALA A 336 19.94 -6.74 -28.44
N SER A 337 19.96 -6.62 -27.11
CA SER A 337 19.14 -5.65 -26.36
C SER A 337 19.95 -5.08 -25.20
N VAL A 338 19.60 -3.88 -24.75
CA VAL A 338 20.19 -3.29 -23.56
C VAL A 338 19.20 -3.45 -22.40
N GLU A 339 19.69 -3.91 -21.25
CA GLU A 339 18.87 -4.07 -20.05
C GLU A 339 18.71 -2.72 -19.33
N GLY A 340 17.51 -2.47 -18.83
CA GLY A 340 17.19 -1.28 -18.05
C GLY A 340 16.10 -1.54 -17.03
N VAL A 341 15.85 -0.55 -16.18
CA VAL A 341 14.80 -0.60 -15.16
C VAL A 341 13.99 0.68 -15.19
N ASP A 342 12.85 0.65 -14.54
CA ASP A 342 12.11 1.85 -14.20
C ASP A 342 11.73 1.82 -12.72
N VAL A 343 11.74 2.99 -12.09
CA VAL A 343 11.55 3.12 -10.65
C VAL A 343 10.72 4.35 -10.31
N SER A 344 10.18 4.34 -9.10
CA SER A 344 9.42 5.42 -8.50
C SER A 344 9.65 5.44 -6.99
N ASP A 345 8.93 6.29 -6.26
CA ASP A 345 8.91 6.26 -4.80
C ASP A 345 8.57 4.87 -4.22
N HIS A 346 7.85 4.04 -4.99
CA HIS A 346 7.51 2.67 -4.62
C HIS A 346 8.74 1.83 -4.21
N GLN A 347 9.84 1.97 -4.95
CA GLN A 347 11.09 1.26 -4.69
C GLN A 347 11.93 1.89 -3.57
N GLY A 348 11.63 3.14 -3.18
CA GLY A 348 12.43 3.87 -2.19
C GLY A 348 13.90 4.04 -2.62
N SER A 349 14.83 3.66 -1.74
CA SER A 349 16.27 3.68 -2.05
C SER A 349 16.65 2.56 -3.02
N VAL A 350 17.31 2.91 -4.11
CA VAL A 350 17.70 1.95 -5.15
C VAL A 350 19.21 1.67 -5.09
N ASP A 351 19.59 0.40 -5.05
CA ASP A 351 20.99 -0.02 -5.15
C ASP A 351 21.46 -0.01 -6.62
N TRP A 352 21.90 1.17 -7.05
CA TRP A 352 22.37 1.39 -8.42
C TRP A 352 23.62 0.57 -8.74
N ALA A 353 24.49 0.32 -7.76
CA ALA A 353 25.71 -0.45 -7.97
C ALA A 353 25.38 -1.91 -8.26
N ALA A 354 24.48 -2.53 -7.48
CA ALA A 354 24.02 -3.89 -7.71
C ALA A 354 23.34 -4.04 -9.10
N LEU A 355 22.50 -3.08 -9.49
CA LEU A 355 21.89 -3.07 -10.83
C LEU A 355 22.93 -2.95 -11.94
N TRP A 356 23.93 -2.09 -11.76
CA TRP A 356 25.03 -1.93 -12.72
C TRP A 356 25.84 -3.22 -12.87
N ASP A 357 26.12 -3.92 -11.76
CA ASP A 357 26.82 -5.19 -11.75
C ASP A 357 25.99 -6.30 -12.40
N ASP A 358 24.66 -6.26 -12.32
CA ASP A 358 23.74 -7.10 -13.11
C ASP A 358 23.47 -6.58 -14.54
N ASN A 359 24.40 -5.78 -15.08
CA ASN A 359 24.39 -5.33 -16.47
C ASN A 359 23.20 -4.44 -16.87
N VAL A 360 22.54 -3.77 -15.92
CA VAL A 360 21.56 -2.70 -16.18
C VAL A 360 22.31 -1.44 -16.64
N ARG A 361 21.84 -0.82 -17.73
CA ARG A 361 22.53 0.33 -18.37
C ARG A 361 21.66 1.56 -18.55
N PHE A 362 20.35 1.44 -18.38
CA PHE A 362 19.48 2.61 -18.29
C PHE A 362 18.43 2.51 -17.18
N ALA A 363 17.95 3.67 -16.76
CA ALA A 363 16.88 3.80 -15.79
C ALA A 363 15.89 4.89 -16.19
N TYR A 364 14.59 4.64 -16.09
CA TYR A 364 13.59 5.71 -16.06
C TYR A 364 13.07 5.90 -14.63
N VAL A 365 12.81 7.15 -14.27
CA VAL A 365 12.36 7.50 -12.91
C VAL A 365 11.05 8.29 -12.98
N LYS A 366 10.05 7.90 -12.18
CA LYS A 366 8.80 8.66 -12.07
C LYS A 366 9.14 10.07 -11.63
N ALA A 367 8.77 11.08 -12.39
CA ALA A 367 8.94 12.47 -11.97
C ALA A 367 7.63 13.01 -11.37
N THR A 368 6.52 12.78 -12.06
CA THR A 368 5.24 13.43 -11.76
C THR A 368 4.06 12.51 -12.04
N GLU A 369 2.93 12.81 -11.41
CA GLU A 369 1.63 12.24 -11.72
C GLU A 369 0.58 13.35 -11.70
N SER A 370 -0.25 13.40 -12.75
CA SER A 370 -1.22 14.48 -12.94
C SER A 370 -0.59 15.88 -12.81
N THR A 371 -1.26 16.83 -12.16
CA THR A 371 -0.77 18.21 -11.99
C THR A 371 -0.40 18.55 -10.55
N THR A 372 -0.37 17.55 -9.66
CA THR A 372 -0.26 17.78 -8.22
C THR A 372 0.81 16.93 -7.53
N TYR A 373 1.17 15.76 -8.06
CA TYR A 373 2.17 14.89 -7.42
C TYR A 373 3.55 15.01 -8.08
N LYS A 374 4.58 15.21 -7.24
CA LYS A 374 5.98 15.07 -7.60
C LYS A 374 6.57 13.92 -6.79
N ASN A 375 7.26 13.00 -7.45
CA ASN A 375 7.90 11.87 -6.77
C ASN A 375 8.98 12.38 -5.79
N PRO A 376 8.84 12.15 -4.47
CA PRO A 376 9.81 12.58 -3.47
C PRO A 376 11.20 11.98 -3.67
N SER A 377 11.27 10.75 -4.18
CA SER A 377 12.50 10.01 -4.46
C SER A 377 13.13 10.35 -5.81
N PHE A 378 12.52 11.21 -6.63
CA PHE A 378 12.99 11.50 -7.99
C PHE A 378 14.43 11.97 -8.00
N ALA A 379 14.79 12.97 -7.20
CA ALA A 379 16.12 13.56 -7.22
C ALA A 379 17.22 12.54 -6.85
N SER A 380 16.99 11.69 -5.85
CA SER A 380 17.95 10.65 -5.46
C SER A 380 18.04 9.54 -6.49
N GLN A 381 16.92 9.10 -7.06
CA GLN A 381 16.88 8.01 -8.04
C GLN A 381 17.46 8.44 -9.39
N TYR A 382 17.08 9.64 -9.85
CA TYR A 382 17.54 10.23 -11.10
C TYR A 382 19.04 10.56 -11.01
N ASN A 383 19.53 11.17 -9.93
CA ASN A 383 20.97 11.45 -9.83
C ASN A 383 21.80 10.21 -9.50
N GLY A 384 21.27 9.27 -8.70
CA GLY A 384 21.98 8.04 -8.35
C GLY A 384 22.28 7.16 -9.56
N SER A 385 21.28 6.93 -10.42
CA SER A 385 21.49 6.18 -11.67
C SER A 385 22.52 6.85 -12.59
N PHE A 386 22.48 8.18 -12.74
CA PHE A 386 23.45 8.92 -13.53
C PHE A 386 24.87 8.84 -12.98
N GLN A 387 25.04 8.96 -11.67
CA GLN A 387 26.34 8.87 -10.99
C GLN A 387 26.96 7.49 -11.13
N GLN A 388 26.15 6.43 -11.11
CA GLN A 388 26.58 5.07 -11.39
C GLN A 388 27.04 4.88 -12.85
N GLY A 389 26.60 5.75 -13.76
CA GLY A 389 26.99 5.74 -15.17
C GLY A 389 25.87 5.33 -16.13
N MET A 390 24.65 5.13 -15.64
CA MET A 390 23.49 4.78 -16.48
C MET A 390 23.05 5.96 -17.34
N ILE A 391 22.46 5.65 -18.50
CA ILE A 391 21.66 6.59 -19.29
C ILE A 391 20.29 6.65 -18.63
N ARG A 392 19.73 7.83 -18.36
CA ARG A 392 18.51 7.95 -17.57
C ARG A 392 17.45 8.81 -18.20
N GLY A 393 16.19 8.55 -17.89
CA GLY A 393 15.05 9.37 -18.30
C GLY A 393 14.04 9.55 -17.18
N ALA A 394 13.05 10.38 -17.44
CA ALA A 394 11.96 10.64 -16.52
C ALA A 394 10.63 10.25 -17.16
N TYR A 395 9.66 9.82 -16.35
CA TYR A 395 8.31 9.53 -16.84
C TYR A 395 7.23 10.28 -16.05
N HIS A 396 6.09 10.43 -16.70
CA HIS A 396 4.88 11.06 -16.18
C HIS A 396 3.71 10.09 -16.21
N PHE A 397 3.14 9.79 -15.04
CA PHE A 397 1.90 9.00 -14.95
C PHE A 397 0.70 9.90 -15.25
N ALA A 398 0.03 9.62 -16.37
CA ALA A 398 -1.06 10.46 -16.85
C ALA A 398 -2.36 10.21 -16.10
N LEU A 399 -3.09 11.29 -15.75
CA LEU A 399 -4.50 11.23 -15.35
C LEU A 399 -5.36 12.10 -16.27
N PRO A 400 -5.74 11.61 -17.46
CA PRO A 400 -6.43 12.40 -18.47
C PRO A 400 -7.76 13.05 -18.02
N ASP A 401 -8.45 12.47 -17.04
CA ASP A 401 -9.69 13.00 -16.46
C ASP A 401 -9.50 14.23 -15.56
N ARG A 402 -8.26 14.56 -15.18
CA ARG A 402 -7.98 15.61 -14.18
C ARG A 402 -7.61 16.97 -14.78
N SER A 403 -7.04 16.98 -15.98
CA SER A 403 -6.65 18.20 -16.69
C SER A 403 -6.27 17.89 -18.13
N SER A 404 -6.14 18.90 -18.99
CA SER A 404 -5.64 18.72 -20.37
C SER A 404 -4.21 18.16 -20.43
N GLY A 405 -3.88 17.53 -21.56
CA GLY A 405 -2.54 16.99 -21.85
C GLY A 405 -1.46 18.08 -21.77
N THR A 406 -1.75 19.27 -22.29
CA THR A 406 -0.85 20.44 -22.21
C THR A 406 -0.48 20.79 -20.77
N ARG A 407 -1.45 20.79 -19.84
CA ARG A 407 -1.20 21.13 -18.43
C ARG A 407 -0.33 20.08 -17.73
N GLN A 408 -0.56 18.80 -18.00
CA GLN A 408 0.28 17.73 -17.46
C GLN A 408 1.67 17.72 -18.07
N ALA A 409 1.80 17.99 -19.37
CA ALA A 409 3.10 18.15 -20.03
C ALA A 409 3.91 19.29 -19.42
N ASP A 410 3.29 20.45 -19.18
CA ASP A 410 3.96 21.59 -18.55
C ASP A 410 4.40 21.29 -17.11
N PHE A 411 3.55 20.62 -16.34
CA PHE A 411 3.86 20.20 -14.98
C PHE A 411 4.99 19.16 -14.96
N PHE A 412 4.96 18.20 -15.88
CA PHE A 412 5.98 17.18 -16.02
C PHE A 412 7.35 17.76 -16.38
N VAL A 413 7.42 18.59 -17.43
CA VAL A 413 8.68 19.21 -17.84
C VAL A 413 9.27 20.05 -16.71
N ALA A 414 8.45 20.87 -16.04
CA ALA A 414 8.88 21.64 -14.87
C ALA A 414 9.18 20.77 -13.62
N GLY A 415 8.75 19.51 -13.62
CA GLY A 415 8.85 18.56 -12.52
C GLY A 415 9.98 17.54 -12.65
N GLY A 416 10.82 17.63 -13.69
CA GLY A 416 11.92 16.70 -13.94
C GLY A 416 11.89 16.00 -15.30
N GLY A 417 10.85 16.23 -16.10
CA GLY A 417 10.70 15.74 -17.47
C GLY A 417 11.39 16.58 -18.55
N ASP A 418 12.21 17.56 -18.18
CA ASP A 418 13.01 18.31 -19.15
C ASP A 418 14.12 17.44 -19.75
N TRP A 419 14.63 17.83 -20.91
CA TRP A 419 15.66 17.09 -21.62
C TRP A 419 16.83 18.00 -22.02
N SER A 420 18.04 17.44 -21.98
CA SER A 420 19.25 18.08 -22.49
C SER A 420 20.12 17.07 -23.21
N ASP A 421 20.81 17.50 -24.27
CA ASP A 421 21.80 16.70 -24.98
C ASP A 421 23.13 16.58 -24.20
N ASP A 422 23.08 15.92 -23.05
CA ASP A 422 24.25 15.62 -22.20
C ASP A 422 24.84 14.23 -22.49
N GLY A 423 24.36 13.56 -23.54
CA GLY A 423 24.73 12.19 -23.91
C GLY A 423 24.20 11.10 -22.97
N LYS A 424 23.39 11.46 -21.96
CA LYS A 424 22.90 10.53 -20.93
C LYS A 424 21.44 10.74 -20.53
N THR A 425 20.75 11.73 -21.08
CA THR A 425 19.33 11.98 -20.80
C THR A 425 18.46 11.43 -21.92
N LEU A 426 17.62 10.44 -21.61
CA LEU A 426 16.65 9.86 -22.54
C LEU A 426 15.47 10.80 -22.76
N PRO A 427 14.74 10.65 -23.89
CA PRO A 427 13.52 11.42 -24.14
C PRO A 427 12.51 11.23 -23.00
N PRO A 428 11.67 12.23 -22.72
CA PRO A 428 10.64 12.11 -21.69
C PRO A 428 9.64 10.98 -22.01
N VAL A 429 9.07 10.33 -21.00
CA VAL A 429 8.05 9.27 -21.19
C VAL A 429 6.67 9.75 -20.71
N LEU A 430 5.67 9.49 -21.54
CA LEU A 430 4.26 9.55 -21.18
C LEU A 430 3.79 8.13 -20.83
N ASP A 431 3.41 7.91 -19.58
CA ASP A 431 2.86 6.66 -19.07
C ASP A 431 1.33 6.70 -19.11
N LEU A 432 0.76 5.84 -19.97
CA LEU A 432 -0.67 5.66 -20.19
C LEU A 432 -1.05 4.21 -19.93
N GLU A 433 -1.75 3.98 -18.84
CA GLU A 433 -2.25 2.67 -18.47
C GLU A 433 -3.65 2.75 -17.84
N TYR A 434 -4.16 1.61 -17.40
CA TYR A 434 -5.51 1.50 -16.84
C TYR A 434 -5.65 2.42 -15.63
N ASN A 435 -6.71 3.22 -15.59
CA ASN A 435 -6.92 4.18 -14.50
C ASN A 435 -6.97 3.48 -13.13
N PRO A 436 -6.06 3.80 -12.19
CA PRO A 436 -6.09 3.19 -10.86
C PRO A 436 -7.17 3.79 -9.95
N TYR A 437 -7.85 4.87 -10.38
CA TYR A 437 -8.81 5.63 -9.58
C TYR A 437 -10.26 5.52 -10.03
N GLY A 438 -10.56 4.73 -11.07
CA GLY A 438 -11.92 4.67 -11.60
C GLY A 438 -12.02 3.99 -12.95
N ALA A 439 -12.80 4.58 -13.85
CA ALA A 439 -13.08 4.01 -15.16
C ALA A 439 -11.78 3.76 -15.95
N THR A 440 -11.66 2.56 -16.53
CA THR A 440 -10.49 2.07 -17.28
C THR A 440 -9.83 3.13 -18.19
N CYS A 441 -10.64 3.84 -18.97
CA CYS A 441 -10.21 4.87 -19.92
C CYS A 441 -10.44 6.30 -19.40
N TYR A 442 -10.39 6.49 -18.08
CA TYR A 442 -10.55 7.79 -17.42
C TYR A 442 -11.91 8.45 -17.68
N GLY A 443 -12.91 7.70 -18.14
CA GLY A 443 -14.22 8.23 -18.52
C GLY A 443 -14.21 9.03 -19.84
N LEU A 444 -13.12 8.97 -20.60
CA LEU A 444 -12.99 9.60 -21.91
C LEU A 444 -13.41 8.63 -23.02
N THR A 445 -13.93 9.21 -24.11
CA THR A 445 -14.07 8.51 -25.39
C THR A 445 -12.72 8.35 -26.09
N ASP A 446 -12.65 7.44 -27.08
CA ASP A 446 -11.44 7.21 -27.87
C ASP A 446 -10.90 8.51 -28.49
N SER A 447 -11.77 9.35 -29.04
CA SER A 447 -11.37 10.61 -29.67
C SER A 447 -10.87 11.64 -28.66
N GLU A 448 -11.48 11.73 -27.49
CA GLU A 448 -11.02 12.60 -26.40
C GLU A 448 -9.65 12.14 -25.87
N MET A 449 -9.45 10.85 -25.69
CA MET A 449 -8.16 10.28 -25.28
C MET A 449 -7.08 10.57 -26.33
N VAL A 450 -7.36 10.31 -27.61
CA VAL A 450 -6.43 10.58 -28.71
C VAL A 450 -6.07 12.07 -28.77
N ASN A 451 -7.04 12.98 -28.62
CA ASN A 451 -6.76 14.42 -28.58
C ASN A 451 -5.89 14.79 -27.37
N TRP A 452 -6.19 14.24 -26.20
CA TRP A 452 -5.41 14.48 -24.97
C TRP A 452 -3.95 14.05 -25.11
N ILE A 453 -3.71 12.86 -25.69
CA ILE A 453 -2.36 12.35 -25.97
C ILE A 453 -1.66 13.26 -26.99
N GLY A 454 -2.38 13.69 -28.04
CA GLY A 454 -1.90 14.68 -29.01
C GLY A 454 -1.38 15.95 -28.34
N ASP A 455 -2.19 16.56 -27.47
CA ASP A 455 -1.85 17.77 -26.74
C ASP A 455 -0.61 17.59 -25.85
N PHE A 456 -0.56 16.51 -25.07
CA PHE A 456 0.58 16.23 -24.19
C PHE A 456 1.87 16.07 -25.01
N THR A 457 1.85 15.20 -26.03
CA THR A 457 3.05 14.86 -26.81
C THR A 457 3.51 16.02 -27.70
N ALA A 458 2.59 16.86 -28.18
CA ALA A 458 2.90 18.10 -28.87
C ALA A 458 3.61 19.07 -27.93
N ARG A 459 3.06 19.28 -26.73
CA ARG A 459 3.58 20.22 -25.74
C ARG A 459 4.95 19.80 -25.19
N VAL A 460 5.16 18.52 -24.89
CA VAL A 460 6.50 18.04 -24.46
C VAL A 460 7.55 18.34 -25.52
N ALA A 461 7.27 18.11 -26.80
CA ALA A 461 8.24 18.37 -27.85
C ALA A 461 8.49 19.86 -28.07
N GLU A 462 7.47 20.71 -27.93
CA GLU A 462 7.65 22.16 -27.95
C GLU A 462 8.59 22.62 -26.82
N ARG A 463 8.45 22.02 -25.63
CA ARG A 463 9.20 22.42 -24.43
C ARG A 463 10.62 21.86 -24.37
N THR A 464 10.84 20.67 -24.93
CA THR A 464 12.09 19.91 -24.76
C THR A 464 12.84 19.63 -26.07
N GLY A 465 12.20 19.88 -27.22
CA GLY A 465 12.72 19.48 -28.53
C GLY A 465 12.59 17.98 -28.85
N ARG A 466 12.10 17.15 -27.90
CA ARG A 466 11.97 15.69 -28.07
C ARG A 466 10.50 15.25 -28.04
N ARG A 467 10.12 14.37 -28.96
CA ARG A 467 8.83 13.66 -28.85
C ARG A 467 8.94 12.66 -27.70
N PRO A 468 7.97 12.61 -26.78
CA PRO A 468 8.03 11.66 -25.69
C PRO A 468 7.84 10.23 -26.20
N VAL A 469 8.47 9.29 -25.53
CA VAL A 469 8.16 7.86 -25.65
C VAL A 469 6.78 7.63 -25.03
N ILE A 470 5.94 6.82 -25.67
CA ILE A 470 4.64 6.42 -25.12
C ILE A 470 4.80 5.04 -24.48
N TYR A 471 4.60 4.98 -23.17
CA TYR A 471 4.44 3.73 -22.44
C TYR A 471 2.96 3.35 -22.39
N THR A 472 2.66 2.10 -22.76
CA THR A 472 1.30 1.53 -22.72
C THR A 472 1.35 0.01 -22.84
N THR A 473 0.22 -0.64 -22.62
CA THR A 473 -0.04 -1.99 -23.12
C THR A 473 -0.80 -1.95 -24.45
N THR A 474 -0.78 -3.05 -25.20
CA THR A 474 -1.61 -3.20 -26.41
C THR A 474 -3.10 -3.23 -26.06
N GLY A 475 -3.48 -3.87 -24.97
CA GLY A 475 -4.89 -3.99 -24.55
C GLY A 475 -5.50 -2.63 -24.16
N TRP A 476 -4.75 -1.83 -23.38
CA TRP A 476 -5.21 -0.50 -23.00
C TRP A 476 -5.33 0.41 -24.21
N TRP A 477 -4.33 0.39 -25.10
CA TRP A 477 -4.34 1.22 -26.31
C TRP A 477 -5.53 0.92 -27.23
N GLN A 478 -5.80 -0.37 -27.47
CA GLN A 478 -6.96 -0.80 -28.26
C GLN A 478 -8.28 -0.33 -27.63
N THR A 479 -8.38 -0.46 -26.31
CA THR A 479 -9.62 -0.18 -25.57
C THR A 479 -9.90 1.31 -25.43
N CYS A 480 -8.87 2.13 -25.19
CA CYS A 480 -9.03 3.52 -24.78
C CYS A 480 -8.70 4.54 -25.88
N THR A 481 -8.21 4.09 -27.04
CA THR A 481 -7.89 4.98 -28.18
C THR A 481 -8.54 4.52 -29.48
N GLY A 482 -9.34 3.45 -29.46
CA GLY A 482 -9.85 2.81 -30.67
C GLY A 482 -8.73 2.21 -31.54
N ASP A 483 -7.63 1.79 -30.92
CA ASP A 483 -6.40 1.34 -31.58
C ASP A 483 -5.85 2.38 -32.58
N SER A 484 -5.73 3.63 -32.15
CA SER A 484 -5.30 4.73 -33.02
C SER A 484 -3.85 4.58 -33.51
N ALA A 485 -3.64 4.74 -34.82
CA ALA A 485 -2.31 4.73 -35.44
C ALA A 485 -1.63 6.12 -35.49
N ALA A 486 -2.26 7.17 -34.94
CA ALA A 486 -1.87 8.56 -35.17
C ALA A 486 -0.47 8.96 -34.62
N PHE A 487 0.11 8.15 -33.74
CA PHE A 487 1.32 8.49 -32.98
C PHE A 487 2.55 7.69 -33.42
N ALA A 488 2.37 6.57 -34.10
CA ALA A 488 3.45 5.62 -34.35
C ALA A 488 4.61 6.18 -35.19
N GLU A 489 4.32 7.14 -36.08
CA GLU A 489 5.35 7.79 -36.90
C GLU A 489 6.25 8.75 -36.10
N ARG A 490 5.78 9.26 -34.96
CA ARG A 490 6.43 10.36 -34.22
C ARG A 490 6.87 10.00 -32.81
N ASN A 491 6.24 9.01 -32.20
CA ASN A 491 6.46 8.65 -30.80
C ASN A 491 7.02 7.22 -30.71
N PRO A 492 8.20 7.03 -30.09
CA PRO A 492 8.71 5.71 -29.78
C PRO A 492 7.74 4.96 -28.86
N LEU A 493 7.62 3.64 -29.02
CA LEU A 493 6.78 2.79 -28.18
C LEU A 493 7.61 2.13 -27.08
N TRP A 494 7.16 2.28 -25.84
CA TRP A 494 7.53 1.42 -24.74
C TRP A 494 6.36 0.49 -24.43
N LEU A 495 6.46 -0.73 -24.92
CA LEU A 495 5.40 -1.71 -24.73
C LEU A 495 5.55 -2.38 -23.37
N ALA A 496 4.49 -2.43 -22.59
CA ALA A 496 4.43 -3.25 -21.40
C ALA A 496 3.71 -4.56 -21.70
N ARG A 497 4.42 -5.68 -21.47
CA ARG A 497 3.87 -7.03 -21.62
C ARG A 497 4.73 -8.01 -20.85
N TYR A 498 4.20 -8.54 -19.76
CA TYR A 498 4.92 -9.46 -18.89
C TYR A 498 4.83 -10.89 -19.41
N ALA A 499 5.69 -11.23 -20.38
CA ALA A 499 5.68 -12.52 -21.07
C ALA A 499 7.04 -12.81 -21.73
N ALA A 500 7.18 -14.01 -22.33
CA ALA A 500 8.39 -14.38 -23.05
C ALA A 500 8.64 -13.59 -24.35
N THR A 501 7.60 -12.95 -24.92
CA THR A 501 7.69 -12.15 -26.15
C THR A 501 6.82 -10.88 -26.06
N PRO A 502 7.13 -9.81 -26.83
CA PRO A 502 6.36 -8.56 -26.84
C PRO A 502 4.94 -8.70 -27.42
N GLY A 503 4.64 -9.76 -28.17
CA GLY A 503 3.30 -9.96 -28.74
C GLY A 503 2.91 -8.92 -29.81
N PRO A 504 1.60 -8.81 -30.11
CA PRO A 504 1.08 -7.80 -31.03
C PRO A 504 1.31 -6.39 -30.51
N LEU A 505 1.70 -5.47 -31.39
CA LEU A 505 1.88 -4.05 -31.09
C LEU A 505 0.57 -3.28 -31.35
N PRO A 506 0.34 -2.14 -30.69
CA PRO A 506 -0.75 -1.24 -31.05
C PRO A 506 -0.61 -0.74 -32.48
N ALA A 507 -1.73 -0.35 -33.10
CA ALA A 507 -1.76 0.02 -34.51
C ALA A 507 -0.74 1.12 -34.87
N GLY A 508 -0.19 1.00 -36.09
CA GLY A 508 0.81 1.93 -36.62
C GLY A 508 2.25 1.59 -36.20
N TRP A 509 2.48 1.05 -35.00
CA TRP A 509 3.83 0.64 -34.59
C TRP A 509 4.20 -0.70 -35.22
N THR A 510 5.32 -0.72 -35.95
CA THR A 510 5.90 -1.94 -36.53
C THR A 510 6.99 -2.55 -35.66
N THR A 511 7.49 -1.78 -34.68
CA THR A 511 8.47 -2.22 -33.68
C THR A 511 8.26 -1.48 -32.37
N HIS A 512 8.71 -2.08 -31.26
CA HIS A 512 8.84 -1.40 -29.97
C HIS A 512 10.26 -0.85 -29.83
N THR A 513 10.41 0.29 -29.15
CA THR A 513 11.70 0.87 -28.77
C THR A 513 12.16 0.32 -27.44
N LEU A 514 11.23 0.24 -26.47
CA LEU A 514 11.43 -0.39 -25.17
C LEU A 514 10.36 -1.44 -24.93
N TRP A 515 10.70 -2.45 -24.14
CA TRP A 515 9.77 -3.48 -23.70
C TRP A 515 9.92 -3.72 -22.20
N GLN A 516 8.90 -3.39 -21.41
CA GLN A 516 8.79 -3.81 -20.01
C GLN A 516 8.29 -5.25 -19.98
N TYR A 517 9.19 -6.16 -19.64
CA TYR A 517 8.94 -7.60 -19.80
C TYR A 517 8.61 -8.31 -18.48
N THR A 518 8.83 -7.66 -17.34
CA THR A 518 8.45 -8.17 -16.01
C THR A 518 8.34 -7.03 -15.01
N SER A 519 7.53 -7.25 -13.98
CA SER A 519 7.39 -6.42 -12.78
C SER A 519 7.89 -7.11 -11.51
N SER A 520 8.47 -8.31 -11.63
CA SER A 520 8.97 -9.12 -10.52
C SER A 520 10.45 -9.50 -10.69
N GLY A 521 11.19 -8.70 -11.45
CA GLY A 521 12.63 -8.78 -11.57
C GLY A 521 13.35 -8.48 -10.24
N PRO A 522 14.62 -8.91 -10.12
CA PRO A 522 15.38 -8.74 -8.89
C PRO A 522 15.60 -7.25 -8.57
N LEU A 523 15.80 -6.94 -7.29
CA LEU A 523 16.11 -5.60 -6.74
C LEU A 523 14.98 -4.56 -6.81
N VAL A 524 14.36 -4.35 -7.98
CA VAL A 524 13.41 -3.23 -8.19
C VAL A 524 12.06 -3.62 -8.78
N GLY A 525 11.88 -4.90 -9.14
CA GLY A 525 10.65 -5.40 -9.78
C GLY A 525 10.64 -5.14 -11.28
N ASP A 526 10.50 -3.90 -11.71
CA ASP A 526 10.30 -3.57 -13.12
C ASP A 526 11.61 -3.65 -13.93
N HIS A 527 11.60 -4.47 -14.98
CA HIS A 527 12.73 -4.67 -15.87
C HIS A 527 12.35 -4.53 -17.34
N ASN A 528 13.30 -3.97 -18.08
CA ASN A 528 13.11 -3.46 -19.42
C ASN A 528 14.21 -3.88 -20.37
N ARG A 529 13.83 -3.99 -21.63
CA ARG A 529 14.77 -4.14 -22.73
C ARG A 529 14.59 -3.05 -23.75
N PHE A 530 15.67 -2.33 -24.02
CA PHE A 530 15.77 -1.48 -25.18
C PHE A 530 16.08 -2.35 -26.41
N ASN A 531 15.35 -2.11 -27.49
CA ASN A 531 15.46 -2.85 -28.74
C ASN A 531 16.59 -2.27 -29.62
N GLY A 532 17.82 -2.65 -29.31
CA GLY A 532 19.01 -2.21 -30.03
C GLY A 532 20.29 -2.35 -29.20
N SER A 533 21.39 -1.83 -29.73
CA SER A 533 22.69 -1.82 -29.06
C SER A 533 22.80 -0.67 -28.06
N LEU A 534 23.86 -0.69 -27.23
CA LEU A 534 24.19 0.45 -26.36
C LEU A 534 24.51 1.73 -27.14
N ALA A 535 24.99 1.62 -28.38
CA ALA A 535 25.21 2.78 -29.24
C ALA A 535 23.87 3.39 -29.70
N ASP A 536 22.90 2.55 -30.06
CA ASP A 536 21.57 3.01 -30.45
C ASP A 536 20.82 3.63 -29.26
N LEU A 537 20.99 3.09 -28.05
CA LEU A 537 20.44 3.69 -26.83
C LEU A 537 21.04 5.07 -26.54
N LYS A 538 22.35 5.24 -26.78
CA LYS A 538 22.99 6.57 -26.69
C LYS A 538 22.47 7.52 -27.76
N ALA A 539 22.26 7.04 -28.99
CA ALA A 539 21.65 7.84 -30.06
C ALA A 539 20.24 8.30 -29.68
N LEU A 540 19.43 7.40 -29.08
CA LEU A 540 18.12 7.77 -28.54
C LEU A 540 18.23 8.87 -27.48
N ALA A 541 19.24 8.83 -26.62
CA ALA A 541 19.46 9.88 -25.62
C ALA A 541 19.82 11.23 -26.27
N THR A 542 20.67 11.26 -27.29
CA THR A 542 21.21 12.50 -27.86
C THR A 542 20.30 13.24 -28.83
N GLY A 543 19.32 12.59 -29.46
CA GLY A 543 18.50 13.29 -30.46
C GLY A 543 18.11 12.44 -31.63
#